data_AF-A0A1B3SLE3-F1
#
_entry.id   AF-A0A1B3SLE3-F1
#
_cell.length_a   1.000
_cell.length_b   1.000
_cell.length_c   1.000
_cell.angle_alpha   90.00
_cell.angle_beta   90.00
_cell.angle_gamma   90.00
#
_symmetry.space_group_name_H-M   'P 1'
#
loop_
_entity.id
_entity.type
_entity.pdbx_description
1 polymer ?
#
loop_
_entity_poly.entity_id
_entity_poly.type
_entity_poly.pdbx_seq_one_letter_code
_entity_poly.pdbx_strand_id
1 'polypeptide(L)'
;MARKQRIIDNTNWITNFFVVDEYLYLTDAKMGENECNLYRIKMDVFVENLKNKSDINRAFLANPLTEKSNSALLSSQSEVEFLYKEDNYIQNYFKFQNQLYISYLIDNKVFTKRVGDSQYKELQILVGDEDMDYLIGISDSFLVQIDKDLNITKNTQIHASTCVIFKDKLAVLNYENKITLLNDRFELLKNIDSSSDFKSIFFLNANNLLVSNKDKNFTYAVNINDEVKIDFIKDYIFRAKLINQDTLIVKTLFNIDKKPTINGPIKIII
;
A
#
# COMPACT_ATOMS: atom_id res chain seq x y z
N MET A 1 3.74 -26.18 -0.58
CA MET A 1 2.51 -25.99 -1.40
C MET A 1 2.70 -24.71 -2.21
N ALA A 2 2.39 -24.70 -3.52
CA ALA A 2 2.53 -23.48 -4.31
C ALA A 2 1.40 -22.50 -3.96
N ARG A 3 1.73 -21.24 -3.69
CA ARG A 3 0.74 -20.16 -3.45
C ARG A 3 -0.11 -19.97 -4.71
N LYS A 4 -1.40 -19.74 -4.53
CA LYS A 4 -2.31 -19.53 -5.64
C LYS A 4 -2.32 -18.06 -6.02
N GLN A 5 -2.12 -17.77 -7.31
CA GLN A 5 -2.20 -16.42 -7.85
C GLN A 5 -3.42 -16.29 -8.75
N ARG A 6 -4.16 -15.20 -8.61
CA ARG A 6 -5.31 -14.86 -9.47
C ARG A 6 -5.15 -13.43 -9.96
N ILE A 7 -5.24 -13.22 -11.27
CA ILE A 7 -5.35 -11.88 -11.86
C ILE A 7 -6.83 -11.49 -11.87
N ILE A 8 -7.15 -10.24 -11.51
CA ILE A 8 -8.51 -9.71 -11.59
C ILE A 8 -8.61 -8.80 -12.81
N ASP A 9 -9.47 -9.17 -13.77
CA ASP A 9 -9.67 -8.40 -14.99
C ASP A 9 -10.34 -7.05 -14.71
N ASN A 10 -10.24 -6.12 -15.66
CA ASN A 10 -10.84 -4.78 -15.57
C ASN A 10 -10.37 -3.93 -14.37
N THR A 11 -9.17 -4.20 -13.84
CA THR A 11 -8.57 -3.48 -12.69
C THR A 11 -7.32 -2.68 -13.05
N ASN A 12 -6.99 -2.57 -14.33
CA ASN A 12 -5.85 -1.79 -14.84
C ASN A 12 -5.94 -0.31 -14.48
N TRP A 13 -7.17 0.20 -14.30
CA TRP A 13 -7.44 1.58 -13.91
C TRP A 13 -7.04 1.88 -12.46
N ILE A 14 -6.96 0.88 -11.59
CA ILE A 14 -6.64 1.07 -10.17
C ILE A 14 -5.14 1.32 -10.03
N THR A 15 -4.70 2.46 -9.49
CA THR A 15 -3.26 2.76 -9.37
C THR A 15 -2.75 2.73 -7.92
N ASN A 16 -3.65 2.87 -6.94
CA ASN A 16 -3.34 2.68 -5.52
C ASN A 16 -4.55 2.08 -4.78
N PHE A 17 -4.31 1.43 -3.64
CA PHE A 17 -5.36 0.86 -2.80
C PHE A 17 -5.00 0.88 -1.31
N PHE A 18 -6.02 1.03 -0.47
CA PHE A 18 -5.89 1.14 0.98
C PHE A 18 -6.98 0.34 1.66
N VAL A 19 -6.70 -0.19 2.86
CA VAL A 19 -7.70 -0.87 3.68
C VAL A 19 -7.95 0.01 4.89
N VAL A 20 -9.20 0.44 5.07
CA VAL A 20 -9.63 1.25 6.20
C VAL A 20 -10.99 0.75 6.65
N ASP A 21 -11.08 0.38 7.92
CA ASP A 21 -12.26 -0.27 8.51
C ASP A 21 -12.73 -1.45 7.65
N GLU A 22 -14.02 -1.47 7.31
CA GLU A 22 -14.68 -2.52 6.52
C GLU A 22 -14.58 -2.30 4.99
N TYR A 23 -13.74 -1.37 4.51
CA TYR A 23 -13.67 -1.01 3.09
C TYR A 23 -12.26 -1.15 2.51
N LEU A 24 -12.22 -1.56 1.24
CA LEU A 24 -11.07 -1.40 0.35
C LEU A 24 -11.27 -0.12 -0.47
N TYR A 25 -10.42 0.87 -0.23
CA TYR A 25 -10.38 2.11 -0.99
C TYR A 25 -9.45 1.94 -2.20
N LEU A 26 -9.85 2.51 -3.33
CA LEU A 26 -9.16 2.41 -4.63
C LEU A 26 -9.01 3.80 -5.23
N THR A 27 -7.97 3.98 -6.04
CA THR A 27 -7.71 5.25 -6.74
C THR A 27 -7.30 5.00 -8.18
N ASP A 28 -7.43 5.99 -9.05
CA ASP A 28 -7.20 5.85 -10.49
C ASP A 28 -6.23 6.86 -11.11
N ALA A 29 -5.36 7.44 -10.29
CA ALA A 29 -4.47 8.50 -10.73
C ALA A 29 -3.47 8.01 -11.78
N LYS A 30 -3.34 8.75 -12.88
CA LYS A 30 -2.36 8.47 -13.93
C LYS A 30 -1.06 9.24 -13.71
N MET A 31 0.05 8.70 -14.22
CA MET A 31 1.31 9.45 -14.22
C MET A 31 1.16 10.76 -15.01
N GLY A 32 1.49 11.89 -14.38
CA GLY A 32 1.43 13.21 -14.98
C GLY A 32 0.05 13.89 -14.92
N GLU A 33 -0.98 13.22 -14.39
CA GLU A 33 -2.25 13.85 -14.04
C GLU A 33 -2.22 14.19 -12.55
N ASN A 34 -2.59 15.43 -12.19
CA ASN A 34 -2.71 15.82 -10.79
C ASN A 34 -3.99 15.26 -10.16
N GLU A 35 -5.04 15.09 -10.96
CA GLU A 35 -6.34 14.68 -10.46
C GLU A 35 -6.42 13.17 -10.18
N CYS A 36 -7.19 12.83 -9.15
CA CYS A 36 -7.37 11.45 -8.71
C CYS A 36 -8.80 11.24 -8.24
N ASN A 37 -9.45 10.15 -8.64
CA ASN A 37 -10.73 9.76 -8.05
C ASN A 37 -10.51 8.79 -6.89
N LEU A 38 -11.31 8.95 -5.83
CA LEU A 38 -11.39 7.99 -4.74
C LEU A 38 -12.64 7.13 -4.89
N TYR A 39 -12.45 5.82 -4.73
CA TYR A 39 -13.50 4.82 -4.79
C TYR A 39 -13.44 3.90 -3.57
N ARG A 40 -14.50 3.16 -3.30
CA ARG A 40 -14.48 2.10 -2.28
C ARG A 40 -15.32 0.88 -2.68
N ILE A 41 -15.00 -0.27 -2.09
CA ILE A 41 -15.84 -1.46 -2.08
C ILE A 41 -15.83 -2.05 -0.67
N LYS A 42 -16.97 -2.57 -0.21
CA LYS A 42 -17.02 -3.26 1.09
C LYS A 42 -16.18 -4.53 1.05
N MET A 43 -15.49 -4.83 2.14
CA MET A 43 -14.54 -5.92 2.20
C MET A 43 -15.21 -7.30 2.16
N ASP A 44 -16.39 -7.43 2.77
CA ASP A 44 -17.21 -8.64 2.72
C ASP A 44 -17.62 -8.98 1.29
N VAL A 45 -18.13 -7.97 0.55
CA VAL A 45 -18.47 -8.06 -0.87
C VAL A 45 -17.25 -8.44 -1.70
N PHE A 46 -16.11 -7.78 -1.48
CA PHE A 46 -14.86 -8.09 -2.18
C PHE A 46 -14.44 -9.56 -1.95
N VAL A 47 -14.41 -10.02 -0.70
CA VAL A 47 -14.00 -11.39 -0.35
C VAL A 47 -14.98 -12.43 -0.88
N GLU A 48 -16.28 -12.16 -0.85
CA GLU A 48 -17.31 -13.03 -1.43
C GLU A 48 -17.10 -13.20 -2.94
N ASN A 49 -16.86 -12.10 -3.65
CA ASN A 49 -16.55 -12.13 -5.08
C ASN A 49 -15.28 -12.92 -5.42
N LEU A 50 -14.28 -12.91 -4.55
CA LEU A 50 -13.08 -13.72 -4.73
C LEU A 50 -13.35 -15.24 -4.60
N LYS A 51 -14.35 -15.65 -3.81
CA LYS A 51 -14.75 -17.06 -3.65
C LYS A 51 -15.54 -17.59 -4.83
N ASN A 52 -16.35 -16.73 -5.46
CA ASN A 52 -17.17 -17.09 -6.61
C ASN A 52 -16.29 -17.32 -7.86
N LYS A 53 -16.08 -18.60 -8.18
CA LYS A 53 -15.27 -19.08 -9.32
C LYS A 53 -16.09 -19.36 -10.57
N SER A 54 -17.42 -19.35 -10.47
CA SER A 54 -18.35 -19.86 -11.48
C SER A 54 -18.76 -18.84 -12.54
N ASP A 55 -18.63 -17.53 -12.26
CA ASP A 55 -19.09 -16.50 -13.17
C ASP A 55 -17.94 -16.00 -14.06
N ILE A 56 -17.79 -16.66 -15.20
CA ILE A 56 -16.99 -16.16 -16.31
C ILE A 56 -17.54 -14.75 -16.66
N ASN A 57 -16.65 -13.74 -16.68
CA ASN A 57 -16.95 -12.32 -16.99
C ASN A 57 -17.49 -11.41 -15.86
N ARG A 58 -17.49 -11.81 -14.57
CA ARG A 58 -17.89 -10.88 -13.51
C ARG A 58 -16.87 -9.74 -13.35
N ALA A 59 -17.32 -8.50 -13.55
CA ALA A 59 -16.49 -7.29 -13.55
C ALA A 59 -16.69 -6.44 -12.28
N PHE A 60 -16.74 -7.07 -11.11
CA PHE A 60 -17.10 -6.41 -9.84
C PHE A 60 -16.14 -5.28 -9.41
N LEU A 61 -14.91 -5.25 -9.94
CA LEU A 61 -13.93 -4.17 -9.77
C LEU A 61 -13.73 -3.31 -11.02
N ALA A 62 -14.63 -3.37 -12.01
CA ALA A 62 -14.59 -2.44 -13.13
C ALA A 62 -14.75 -1.00 -12.62
N ASN A 63 -14.25 -0.02 -13.40
CA ASN A 63 -14.44 1.37 -13.04
C ASN A 63 -15.96 1.69 -13.11
N PRO A 64 -16.58 2.19 -12.03
CA PRO A 64 -18.00 2.48 -12.02
C PRO A 64 -18.37 3.71 -12.85
N LEU A 65 -17.39 4.54 -13.23
CA LEU A 65 -17.61 5.69 -14.10
C LEU A 65 -17.61 5.27 -15.57
N THR A 66 -18.74 5.49 -16.24
CA THR A 66 -18.95 5.07 -17.64
C THR A 66 -17.94 5.65 -18.62
N GLU A 67 -17.51 6.89 -18.38
CA GLU A 67 -16.54 7.63 -19.17
C GLU A 67 -15.10 7.10 -19.02
N LYS A 68 -14.83 6.32 -17.96
CA LYS A 68 -13.54 5.67 -17.69
C LYS A 68 -13.56 4.17 -17.94
N SER A 69 -14.71 3.61 -18.30
CA SER A 69 -14.88 2.19 -18.58
C SER A 69 -14.96 1.95 -20.08
N ASN A 70 -14.42 0.81 -20.54
CA ASN A 70 -14.50 0.42 -21.95
C ASN A 70 -15.93 0.07 -22.40
N SER A 71 -16.87 -0.06 -21.45
CA SER A 71 -18.27 -0.36 -21.74
C SER A 71 -19.20 0.04 -20.58
N ALA A 72 -20.35 0.61 -20.90
CA ALA A 72 -21.42 0.86 -19.94
C ALA A 72 -21.87 -0.43 -19.23
N LEU A 73 -21.82 -1.57 -19.93
CA LEU A 73 -22.14 -2.88 -19.36
C LEU A 73 -21.17 -3.26 -18.23
N LEU A 74 -19.87 -3.03 -18.40
CA LEU A 74 -18.88 -3.31 -17.35
C LEU A 74 -19.10 -2.42 -16.13
N SER A 75 -19.41 -1.14 -16.36
CA SER A 75 -19.69 -0.19 -15.28
C SER A 75 -20.92 -0.62 -14.48
N SER A 76 -21.97 -1.11 -15.15
CA SER A 76 -23.20 -1.60 -14.51
C SER A 76 -23.03 -2.87 -13.68
N GLN A 77 -21.92 -3.59 -13.85
CA GLN A 77 -21.58 -4.80 -13.10
C GLN A 77 -20.60 -4.51 -11.94
N SER A 78 -20.12 -3.28 -11.83
CA SER A 78 -19.20 -2.90 -10.77
C SER A 78 -19.92 -2.79 -9.44
N GLU A 79 -19.29 -3.32 -8.40
CA GLU A 79 -19.72 -3.16 -7.01
C GLU A 79 -18.88 -2.07 -6.30
N VAL A 80 -18.04 -1.38 -7.06
CA VAL A 80 -17.23 -0.26 -6.58
C VAL A 80 -18.07 1.02 -6.58
N GLU A 81 -18.05 1.74 -5.47
CA GLU A 81 -18.67 3.05 -5.32
C GLU A 81 -17.65 4.16 -5.61
N PHE A 82 -18.01 5.12 -6.45
CA PHE A 82 -17.28 6.37 -6.59
C PHE A 82 -17.66 7.31 -5.44
N LEU A 83 -16.66 7.89 -4.75
CA LEU A 83 -16.89 8.81 -3.65
C LEU A 83 -16.81 10.26 -4.11
N TYR A 84 -15.63 10.66 -4.58
CA TYR A 84 -15.35 12.02 -5.02
C TYR A 84 -14.05 12.08 -5.82
N LYS A 85 -13.85 13.23 -6.47
CA LYS A 85 -12.64 13.60 -7.19
C LYS A 85 -11.78 14.52 -6.32
N GLU A 86 -10.48 14.30 -6.36
CA GLU A 86 -9.45 15.11 -5.73
C GLU A 86 -8.57 15.77 -6.80
N ASP A 87 -8.08 16.97 -6.50
CA ASP A 87 -7.21 17.73 -7.40
C ASP A 87 -5.75 17.26 -7.38
N ASN A 88 -5.40 16.39 -6.42
CA ASN A 88 -4.05 15.90 -6.20
C ASN A 88 -4.00 14.37 -6.10
N TYR A 89 -2.85 13.78 -6.46
CA TYR A 89 -2.61 12.34 -6.37
C TYR A 89 -2.71 11.86 -4.92
N ILE A 90 -3.63 10.94 -4.64
CA ILE A 90 -3.79 10.33 -3.32
C ILE A 90 -2.69 9.28 -3.10
N GLN A 91 -1.71 9.63 -2.26
CA GLN A 91 -0.59 8.77 -1.91
C GLN A 91 -0.94 7.77 -0.81
N ASN A 92 -1.72 8.21 0.19
CA ASN A 92 -2.17 7.39 1.31
C ASN A 92 -3.57 7.81 1.77
N TYR A 93 -4.34 6.86 2.27
CA TYR A 93 -5.65 7.09 2.90
C TYR A 93 -5.78 6.11 4.07
N PHE A 94 -5.89 6.62 5.28
CA PHE A 94 -5.82 5.80 6.49
C PHE A 94 -6.66 6.39 7.62
N LYS A 95 -6.90 5.57 8.64
CA LYS A 95 -7.57 5.96 9.88
C LYS A 95 -6.60 5.84 11.05
N PHE A 96 -6.71 6.78 11.98
CA PHE A 96 -5.97 6.76 13.23
C PHE A 96 -6.81 7.45 14.31
N GLN A 97 -6.97 6.79 15.47
CA GLN A 97 -7.79 7.30 16.57
C GLN A 97 -9.18 7.82 16.15
N ASN A 98 -9.92 7.02 15.37
CA ASN A 98 -11.23 7.36 14.82
C ASN A 98 -11.29 8.58 13.88
N GLN A 99 -10.15 9.03 13.37
CA GLN A 99 -10.06 10.12 12.40
C GLN A 99 -9.49 9.61 11.09
N LEU A 100 -10.05 10.08 9.98
CA LEU A 100 -9.56 9.79 8.64
C LEU A 100 -8.54 10.82 8.22
N TYR A 101 -7.48 10.35 7.58
CA TYR A 101 -6.40 11.16 7.06
C TYR A 101 -6.13 10.80 5.60
N ILE A 102 -5.63 11.78 4.87
CA ILE A 102 -5.30 11.65 3.46
C ILE A 102 -3.96 12.33 3.20
N SER A 103 -3.08 11.61 2.50
CA SER A 103 -1.78 12.10 2.07
C SER A 103 -1.79 12.29 0.56
N TYR A 104 -1.34 13.44 0.09
CA TYR A 104 -1.26 13.79 -1.32
C TYR A 104 0.19 13.95 -1.76
N LEU A 105 0.47 13.64 -3.03
CA LEU A 105 1.72 14.03 -3.69
C LEU A 105 1.48 15.34 -4.45
N ILE A 106 2.18 16.40 -4.05
CA ILE A 106 2.12 17.74 -4.63
C ILE A 106 3.55 18.21 -4.87
N ASP A 107 3.92 18.53 -6.12
CA ASP A 107 5.28 18.99 -6.48
C ASP A 107 6.42 18.10 -5.93
N ASN A 108 6.26 16.77 -6.04
CA ASN A 108 7.18 15.75 -5.51
C ASN A 108 7.35 15.72 -3.98
N LYS A 109 6.51 16.45 -3.24
CA LYS A 109 6.43 16.43 -1.78
C LYS A 109 5.15 15.77 -1.32
N VAL A 110 5.18 15.20 -0.12
CA VAL A 110 4.01 14.55 0.47
C VAL A 110 3.41 15.47 1.51
N PHE A 111 2.12 15.74 1.36
CA PHE A 111 1.35 16.56 2.27
C PHE A 111 0.22 15.74 2.87
N THR A 112 0.07 15.76 4.20
CA THR A 112 -0.99 15.04 4.90
C THR A 112 -1.91 16.02 5.61
N LYS A 113 -3.21 15.70 5.60
CA LYS A 113 -4.24 16.39 6.38
C LYS A 113 -5.26 15.39 6.94
N ARG A 114 -6.02 15.83 7.95
CA ARG A 114 -7.26 15.15 8.34
C ARG A 114 -8.32 15.41 7.27
N VAL A 115 -9.14 14.40 6.96
CA VAL A 115 -10.25 14.55 6.01
C VAL A 115 -11.25 15.57 6.56
N GLY A 116 -11.57 16.58 5.75
CA GLY A 116 -12.43 17.71 6.13
C GLY A 116 -11.67 18.98 6.54
N ASP A 117 -10.38 18.88 6.88
CA ASP A 117 -9.56 20.04 7.19
C ASP A 117 -9.07 20.75 5.91
N SER A 118 -8.82 22.06 6.02
CA SER A 118 -8.28 22.87 4.91
C SER A 118 -6.75 22.92 4.88
N GLN A 119 -6.09 22.67 6.01
CA GLN A 119 -4.65 22.83 6.16
C GLN A 119 -3.90 21.52 5.89
N TYR A 120 -2.81 21.65 5.15
CA TYR A 120 -1.87 20.57 4.86
C TYR A 120 -0.63 20.71 5.76
N LYS A 121 -0.03 19.58 6.13
CA LYS A 121 1.33 19.54 6.68
C LYS A 121 2.23 18.72 5.77
N GLU A 122 3.43 19.22 5.49
CA GLU A 122 4.44 18.52 4.70
C GLU A 122 5.00 17.33 5.52
N LEU A 123 4.27 16.22 5.49
CA LEU A 123 4.54 15.02 6.27
C LEU A 123 4.11 13.81 5.43
N GLN A 124 4.99 12.83 5.28
CA GLN A 124 4.64 11.53 4.73
C GLN A 124 4.29 10.58 5.87
N ILE A 125 3.03 10.21 6.01
CA ILE A 125 2.64 9.19 6.99
C ILE A 125 2.86 7.80 6.39
N LEU A 126 3.68 7.00 7.06
CA LEU A 126 4.03 5.65 6.61
C LEU A 126 3.06 4.63 7.18
N VAL A 127 2.82 4.69 8.50
CA VAL A 127 1.96 3.74 9.21
C VAL A 127 1.30 4.42 10.41
N GLY A 128 0.03 4.08 10.64
CA GLY A 128 -0.66 4.25 11.92
C GLY A 128 -1.30 2.92 12.28
N ASP A 129 -1.08 2.48 13.51
CA ASP A 129 -1.82 1.37 14.12
C ASP A 129 -2.82 1.97 15.12
N GLU A 130 -4.05 1.46 15.17
CA GLU A 130 -5.04 1.94 16.14
C GLU A 130 -4.63 1.60 17.58
N ASP A 131 -3.79 0.58 17.76
CA ASP A 131 -3.21 0.20 19.05
C ASP A 131 -2.06 1.13 19.50
N MET A 132 -1.64 2.09 18.67
CA MET A 132 -0.58 3.05 18.98
C MET A 132 -1.13 4.45 19.29
N ASP A 133 -0.46 5.14 20.22
CA ASP A 133 -0.78 6.53 20.56
C ASP A 133 -0.14 7.55 19.58
N TYR A 134 0.64 7.07 18.62
CA TYR A 134 1.33 7.90 17.63
C TYR A 134 1.33 7.27 16.24
N LEU A 135 1.44 8.13 15.24
CA LEU A 135 1.75 7.80 13.86
C LEU A 135 3.27 7.76 13.67
N ILE A 136 3.72 6.95 12.70
CA ILE A 136 5.09 7.00 12.19
C ILE A 136 5.08 7.61 10.79
N GLY A 137 5.94 8.61 10.59
CA GLY A 137 6.07 9.28 9.30
C GLY A 137 7.49 9.69 8.98
N ILE A 138 7.64 10.38 7.86
CA ILE A 138 8.87 11.01 7.41
C ILE A 138 8.65 12.53 7.35
N SER A 139 9.58 13.27 7.94
CA SER A 139 9.76 14.72 7.78
C SER A 139 11.21 14.99 7.47
N ASP A 140 11.50 15.80 6.45
CA ASP A 140 12.87 16.14 6.04
C ASP A 140 13.80 14.91 5.87
N SER A 141 13.27 13.82 5.31
CA SER A 141 13.98 12.54 5.12
C SER A 141 14.29 11.77 6.41
N PHE A 142 13.77 12.18 7.56
CA PHE A 142 13.94 11.50 8.85
C PHE A 142 12.65 10.88 9.34
N LEU A 143 12.78 9.71 9.95
CA LEU A 143 11.70 9.03 10.64
C LEU A 143 11.30 9.81 11.91
N VAL A 144 10.01 10.06 12.06
CA VAL A 144 9.43 10.86 13.14
C VAL A 144 8.21 10.17 13.76
N GLN A 145 7.97 10.42 15.06
CA GLN A 145 6.68 10.16 15.70
C GLN A 145 5.81 11.40 15.58
N ILE A 146 4.53 11.18 15.27
CA ILE A 146 3.56 12.22 14.98
C ILE A 146 2.30 11.96 15.79
N ASP A 147 1.71 12.98 16.41
CA ASP A 147 0.44 12.86 17.13
C ASP A 147 -0.79 12.89 16.19
N LYS A 148 -1.98 12.72 16.76
CA LYS A 148 -3.26 12.79 16.01
C LYS A 148 -3.54 14.14 15.35
N ASP A 149 -2.90 15.21 15.81
CA ASP A 149 -3.04 16.56 15.27
C ASP A 149 -1.90 16.88 14.28
N LEU A 150 -1.17 15.84 13.84
CA LEU A 150 -0.07 15.89 12.89
C LEU A 150 1.11 16.75 13.37
N ASN A 151 1.35 16.84 14.68
CA ASN A 151 2.55 17.49 15.23
C ASN A 151 3.64 16.44 15.45
N ILE A 152 4.88 16.80 15.14
CA ILE A 152 6.04 15.95 15.40
C ILE A 152 6.31 15.94 16.91
N THR A 153 6.23 14.77 17.52
CA THR A 153 6.49 14.56 18.96
C THR A 153 7.90 14.03 19.23
N LYS A 154 8.50 13.33 18.26
CA LYS A 154 9.88 12.81 18.35
C LYS A 154 10.55 12.78 16.98
N ASN A 155 11.80 13.21 16.91
CA ASN A 155 12.68 13.06 15.74
C ASN A 155 13.80 12.08 16.07
N THR A 156 14.04 11.11 15.19
CA THR A 156 14.95 9.99 15.45
C THR A 156 16.32 10.12 14.76
N GLN A 157 16.50 11.09 13.86
CA GLN A 157 17.67 11.20 12.98
C GLN A 157 17.91 9.95 12.10
N ILE A 158 16.93 9.06 11.96
CA ILE A 158 17.03 7.87 11.12
C ILE A 158 16.50 8.19 9.73
N HIS A 159 17.38 8.08 8.73
CA HIS A 159 17.01 8.21 7.34
C HIS A 159 16.17 7.02 6.85
N ALA A 160 14.93 7.29 6.43
CA ALA A 160 13.97 6.25 6.03
C ALA A 160 13.23 6.63 4.76
N SER A 161 12.96 5.66 3.90
CA SER A 161 12.08 5.80 2.73
C SER A 161 10.70 5.19 2.98
N THR A 162 10.65 4.10 3.74
CA THR A 162 9.41 3.47 4.21
C THR A 162 9.69 2.64 5.47
N CYS A 163 8.63 2.23 6.16
CA CYS A 163 8.72 1.37 7.32
C CYS A 163 7.50 0.45 7.43
N VAL A 164 7.69 -0.68 8.10
CA VAL A 164 6.64 -1.61 8.48
C VAL A 164 6.69 -1.80 9.99
N ILE A 165 5.56 -1.53 10.64
CA ILE A 165 5.38 -1.69 12.08
C ILE A 165 5.05 -3.15 12.40
N PHE A 166 5.71 -3.67 13.42
CA PHE A 166 5.33 -4.84 14.19
C PHE A 166 5.11 -4.38 15.64
N LYS A 167 4.43 -5.20 16.47
CA LYS A 167 3.99 -4.83 17.82
C LYS A 167 5.01 -4.02 18.64
N ASP A 168 6.26 -4.47 18.70
CA ASP A 168 7.35 -3.86 19.48
C ASP A 168 8.58 -3.49 18.62
N LYS A 169 8.45 -3.58 17.30
CA LYS A 169 9.58 -3.49 16.36
C LYS A 169 9.21 -2.74 15.10
N LEU A 170 10.20 -2.14 14.46
CA LEU A 170 10.05 -1.45 13.20
C LEU A 170 11.04 -1.98 12.17
N ALA A 171 10.56 -2.50 11.05
CA ALA A 171 11.41 -2.76 9.90
C ALA A 171 11.48 -1.49 9.04
N VAL A 172 12.67 -0.92 8.87
CA VAL A 172 12.90 0.33 8.16
C VAL A 172 13.68 0.05 6.89
N LEU A 173 13.18 0.54 5.75
CA LEU A 173 13.95 0.64 4.50
C LEU A 173 14.56 2.03 4.44
N ASN A 174 15.89 2.13 4.40
CA ASN A 174 16.58 3.41 4.28
C ASN A 174 16.73 3.84 2.81
N TYR A 175 17.30 5.03 2.56
CA TYR A 175 17.55 5.53 1.19
C TYR A 175 18.66 4.77 0.45
N GLU A 176 19.47 3.99 1.14
CA GLU A 176 20.45 3.07 0.55
C GLU A 176 19.84 1.70 0.19
N ASN A 177 18.52 1.55 0.31
CA ASN A 177 17.76 0.32 0.11
C ASN A 177 18.12 -0.86 1.05
N LYS A 178 18.74 -0.57 2.19
CA LYS A 178 19.01 -1.53 3.25
C LYS A 178 17.81 -1.61 4.20
N ILE A 179 17.58 -2.81 4.73
CA ILE A 179 16.48 -3.10 5.66
C ILE A 179 17.06 -3.34 7.04
N THR A 180 16.70 -2.49 7.99
CA THR A 180 17.08 -2.62 9.40
C THR A 180 15.87 -2.90 10.27
N LEU A 181 16.08 -3.56 11.40
CA LEU A 181 15.07 -3.78 12.42
C LEU A 181 15.42 -2.94 13.64
N LEU A 182 14.48 -2.13 14.09
CA LEU A 182 14.59 -1.28 15.27
C LEU A 182 13.60 -1.75 16.35
N ASN A 183 13.86 -1.42 17.61
CA ASN A 183 12.85 -1.53 18.67
C ASN A 183 11.93 -0.29 18.70
N ASP A 184 10.97 -0.30 19.63
CA ASP A 184 10.07 0.82 19.96
C ASP A 184 10.78 2.14 20.34
N ARG A 185 12.03 2.04 20.81
CA ARG A 185 12.90 3.19 21.10
C ARG A 185 13.72 3.69 19.90
N PHE A 186 13.55 3.07 18.73
CA PHE A 186 14.31 3.32 17.50
C PHE A 186 15.80 2.94 17.59
N GLU A 187 16.16 2.07 18.53
CA GLU A 187 17.50 1.52 18.62
C GLU A 187 17.65 0.35 17.65
N LEU A 188 18.79 0.30 16.96
CA LEU A 188 19.10 -0.76 16.00
C LEU A 188 19.21 -2.11 16.71
N LEU A 189 18.36 -3.06 16.34
CA LEU A 189 18.45 -4.44 16.78
C LEU A 189 19.33 -5.27 15.84
N LYS A 190 19.07 -5.16 14.52
CA LYS A 190 19.82 -5.92 13.49
C LYS A 190 19.58 -5.42 12.07
N ASN A 191 20.38 -5.92 11.13
CA ASN A 191 20.19 -5.73 9.69
C ASN A 191 19.49 -6.97 9.10
N ILE A 192 18.35 -6.80 8.44
CA ILE A 192 17.61 -7.89 7.76
C ILE A 192 18.16 -8.12 6.35
N ASP A 193 18.50 -7.03 5.66
CA ASP A 193 19.09 -7.07 4.32
C ASP A 193 20.03 -5.86 4.14
N SER A 194 21.32 -6.13 3.94
CA SER A 194 22.35 -5.11 3.78
C SER A 194 22.65 -4.75 2.32
N SER A 195 21.97 -5.37 1.35
CA SER A 195 22.18 -5.09 -0.08
C SER A 195 21.60 -3.73 -0.48
N SER A 196 22.22 -3.06 -1.45
CA SER A 196 21.77 -1.75 -1.96
C SER A 196 20.79 -1.82 -3.14
N ASP A 197 20.45 -3.03 -3.60
CA ASP A 197 19.47 -3.25 -4.68
C ASP A 197 18.15 -2.54 -4.36
N PHE A 198 17.45 -2.00 -5.37
CA PHE A 198 16.19 -1.31 -5.12
C PHE A 198 15.11 -2.27 -4.63
N LYS A 199 14.47 -1.93 -3.50
CA LYS A 199 13.48 -2.81 -2.85
C LYS A 199 12.22 -2.07 -2.43
N SER A 200 11.16 -2.83 -2.22
CA SER A 200 9.97 -2.42 -1.48
C SER A 200 9.69 -3.41 -0.35
N ILE A 201 9.20 -2.91 0.77
CA ILE A 201 8.87 -3.74 1.93
C ILE A 201 7.40 -3.59 2.29
N PHE A 202 6.77 -4.69 2.71
CA PHE A 202 5.35 -4.71 3.08
C PHE A 202 5.12 -5.63 4.28
N PHE A 203 4.14 -5.30 5.10
CA PHE A 203 3.66 -6.17 6.16
C PHE A 203 3.02 -7.44 5.57
N LEU A 204 3.40 -8.62 6.05
CA LEU A 204 2.78 -9.90 5.65
C LEU A 204 2.05 -10.60 6.80
N ASN A 205 2.59 -10.57 8.01
CA ASN A 205 1.93 -10.98 9.25
C ASN A 205 2.80 -10.55 10.45
N ALA A 206 2.39 -10.91 11.66
CA ALA A 206 3.06 -10.53 12.91
C ALA A 206 4.58 -10.83 12.98
N ASN A 207 5.09 -11.78 12.18
CA ASN A 207 6.50 -12.17 12.20
C ASN A 207 7.21 -12.01 10.85
N ASN A 208 6.47 -11.77 9.76
CA ASN A 208 7.03 -11.83 8.42
C ASN A 208 6.93 -10.50 7.69
N LEU A 209 8.06 -10.08 7.12
CA LEU A 209 8.17 -8.96 6.20
C LEU A 209 8.21 -9.49 4.77
N LEU A 210 7.41 -8.91 3.89
CA LEU A 210 7.52 -9.15 2.45
C LEU A 210 8.55 -8.19 1.87
N VAL A 211 9.57 -8.71 1.19
CA VAL A 211 10.62 -7.92 0.54
C VAL A 211 10.61 -8.19 -0.94
N SER A 212 10.39 -7.15 -1.73
CA SER A 212 10.35 -7.23 -3.18
C SER A 212 11.53 -6.49 -3.79
N ASN A 213 12.37 -7.20 -4.54
CA ASN A 213 13.56 -6.67 -5.19
C ASN A 213 13.28 -6.40 -6.67
N LYS A 214 13.46 -5.15 -7.09
CA LYS A 214 13.13 -4.71 -8.46
C LYS A 214 14.11 -5.27 -9.48
N ASP A 215 15.41 -5.17 -9.19
CA ASP A 215 16.48 -5.56 -10.11
C ASP A 215 16.47 -7.06 -10.40
N LYS A 216 16.11 -7.87 -9.39
CA LYS A 216 15.96 -9.33 -9.52
C LYS A 216 14.57 -9.76 -9.98
N ASN A 217 13.62 -8.82 -10.10
CA ASN A 217 12.21 -9.09 -10.35
C ASN A 217 11.65 -10.24 -9.50
N PHE A 218 11.88 -10.18 -8.18
CA PHE A 218 11.62 -11.29 -7.28
C PHE A 218 11.17 -10.80 -5.91
N THR A 219 10.26 -11.54 -5.29
CA THR A 219 9.76 -11.25 -3.95
C THR A 219 9.95 -12.45 -3.03
N TYR A 220 10.43 -12.19 -1.82
CA TYR A 220 10.57 -13.18 -0.76
C TYR A 220 9.90 -12.69 0.53
N ALA A 221 9.49 -13.64 1.37
CA ALA A 221 9.13 -13.36 2.76
C ALA A 221 10.35 -13.64 3.65
N VAL A 222 10.58 -12.80 4.64
CA VAL A 222 11.61 -13.00 5.66
C VAL A 222 10.98 -12.89 7.04
N ASN A 223 11.26 -13.86 7.89
CA ASN A 223 10.87 -13.78 9.29
C ASN A 223 11.82 -12.82 10.02
N ILE A 224 11.26 -11.81 10.67
CA ILE A 224 12.04 -10.74 11.29
C ILE A 224 12.81 -11.20 12.54
N ASN A 225 12.45 -12.35 13.12
CA ASN A 225 13.08 -12.87 14.32
C ASN A 225 14.25 -13.80 13.99
N ASP A 226 14.06 -14.79 13.13
CA ASP A 226 15.05 -15.83 12.80
C ASP A 226 15.71 -15.67 11.41
N GLU A 227 15.31 -14.68 10.62
CA GLU A 227 15.83 -14.36 9.29
C GLU A 227 15.66 -15.45 8.23
N VAL A 228 14.84 -16.47 8.51
CA VAL A 228 14.52 -17.50 7.52
C VAL A 228 13.79 -16.83 6.35
N LYS A 229 14.35 -17.02 5.16
CA LYS A 229 13.81 -16.49 3.90
C LYS A 229 13.08 -17.59 3.14
N ILE A 230 11.91 -17.23 2.61
CA ILE A 230 11.10 -18.14 1.79
C ILE A 230 10.74 -17.40 0.50
N ASP A 231 11.02 -18.06 -0.62
CA ASP A 231 10.58 -17.59 -1.94
C ASP A 231 9.07 -17.34 -1.94
N PHE A 232 8.66 -16.14 -2.33
CA PHE A 232 7.26 -15.73 -2.33
C PHE A 232 6.67 -15.85 -3.73
N ILE A 233 7.13 -14.99 -4.66
CA ILE A 233 6.76 -15.00 -6.08
C ILE A 233 7.90 -14.48 -6.96
N LYS A 234 7.90 -14.84 -8.25
CA LYS A 234 8.88 -14.38 -9.26
C LYS A 234 8.46 -13.10 -9.98
N ASP A 235 8.04 -12.10 -9.20
CA ASP A 235 7.68 -10.76 -9.68
C ASP A 235 8.14 -9.71 -8.67
N TYR A 236 8.44 -8.50 -9.15
CA TYR A 236 8.55 -7.31 -8.31
C TYR A 236 7.17 -6.68 -8.04
N ILE A 237 6.83 -6.61 -6.76
CA ILE A 237 5.61 -6.00 -6.22
C ILE A 237 5.95 -4.59 -5.74
N PHE A 238 5.26 -3.59 -6.29
CA PHE A 238 5.43 -2.19 -5.88
C PHE A 238 4.28 -1.67 -5.00
N ARG A 239 3.17 -2.41 -4.93
CA ARG A 239 2.09 -2.20 -3.95
C ARG A 239 1.60 -3.55 -3.42
N ALA A 240 1.46 -3.66 -2.11
CA ALA A 240 0.85 -4.81 -1.47
C ALA A 240 0.06 -4.39 -0.24
N LYS A 241 -1.07 -5.05 0.02
CA LYS A 241 -1.84 -4.87 1.25
C LYS A 241 -2.53 -6.19 1.60
N LEU A 242 -2.55 -6.55 2.88
CA LEU A 242 -3.36 -7.66 3.34
C LEU A 242 -4.82 -7.22 3.39
N ILE A 243 -5.67 -8.03 2.77
CA ILE A 243 -7.13 -7.89 2.83
C ILE A 243 -7.69 -8.63 4.05
N ASN A 244 -7.08 -9.77 4.36
CA ASN A 244 -7.29 -10.54 5.57
C ASN A 244 -6.01 -11.35 5.85
N GLN A 245 -6.04 -12.20 6.88
CA GLN A 245 -4.90 -13.02 7.29
C GLN A 245 -4.33 -13.94 6.18
N ASP A 246 -5.13 -14.30 5.17
CA ASP A 246 -4.78 -15.28 4.15
C ASP A 246 -4.78 -14.71 2.72
N THR A 247 -5.16 -13.44 2.53
CA THR A 247 -5.36 -12.85 1.20
C THR A 247 -4.58 -11.56 1.04
N LEU A 248 -3.62 -11.55 0.12
CA LEU A 248 -2.81 -10.39 -0.22
C LEU A 248 -3.25 -9.82 -1.58
N ILE A 249 -3.59 -8.53 -1.62
CA ILE A 249 -3.79 -7.78 -2.85
C ILE A 249 -2.46 -7.14 -3.26
N VAL A 250 -2.06 -7.28 -4.52
CA VAL A 250 -0.78 -6.74 -5.01
C VAL A 250 -0.89 -6.10 -6.40
N LYS A 251 0.03 -5.17 -6.68
CA LYS A 251 0.37 -4.70 -8.04
C LYS A 251 1.84 -4.98 -8.34
N THR A 252 2.09 -5.55 -9.51
CA THR A 252 3.44 -5.80 -10.03
C THR A 252 3.80 -4.76 -11.08
N LEU A 253 5.05 -4.30 -11.07
CA LEU A 253 5.45 -3.17 -11.92
C LEU A 253 5.58 -3.58 -13.39
N PHE A 254 5.92 -4.83 -13.67
CA PHE A 254 6.21 -5.27 -15.02
C PHE A 254 4.98 -5.95 -15.66
N ASN A 255 4.68 -5.59 -16.91
CA ASN A 255 3.69 -6.29 -17.72
C ASN A 255 4.24 -7.61 -18.28
N ILE A 256 3.44 -8.33 -19.08
CA ILE A 256 3.85 -9.59 -19.72
C ILE A 256 5.08 -9.43 -20.64
N ASP A 257 5.30 -8.23 -21.19
CA ASP A 257 6.45 -7.88 -22.04
C ASP A 257 7.64 -7.36 -21.23
N LYS A 258 7.59 -7.46 -19.89
CA LYS A 258 8.60 -6.94 -18.95
C LYS A 258 8.81 -5.42 -19.02
N LYS A 259 7.83 -4.67 -19.52
CA LYS A 259 7.83 -3.19 -19.50
C LYS A 259 7.24 -2.68 -18.18
N PRO A 260 7.86 -1.67 -17.54
CA PRO A 260 7.29 -1.02 -16.36
C PRO A 260 5.94 -0.35 -16.68
N THR A 261 4.93 -0.60 -15.85
CA THR A 261 3.60 0.03 -15.89
C THR A 261 2.95 -0.03 -14.50
N ILE A 262 2.38 1.10 -14.07
CA ILE A 262 1.56 1.14 -12.85
C ILE A 262 0.13 0.66 -13.09
N ASN A 263 -0.28 0.57 -14.37
CA ASN A 263 -1.62 0.19 -14.81
C ASN A 263 -1.74 -1.32 -15.08
N GLY A 264 -0.82 -2.14 -14.54
CA GLY A 264 -0.99 -3.61 -14.55
C GLY A 264 -2.23 -4.01 -13.76
N PRO A 265 -2.88 -5.15 -14.04
CA PRO A 265 -4.07 -5.57 -13.29
C PRO A 265 -3.71 -5.92 -11.82
N ILE A 266 -4.71 -5.89 -10.94
CA ILE A 266 -4.60 -6.40 -9.59
C ILE A 266 -4.33 -7.90 -9.63
N LYS A 267 -3.40 -8.36 -8.80
CA LYS A 267 -3.17 -9.77 -8.50
C LYS A 267 -3.57 -10.06 -7.05
N ILE A 268 -4.21 -11.20 -6.84
CA ILE A 268 -4.53 -11.75 -5.52
C ILE A 268 -3.64 -12.95 -5.28
N ILE A 269 -3.02 -12.99 -4.10
CA ILE A 269 -2.18 -14.10 -3.65
C ILE A 269 -2.82 -14.71 -2.41
N ILE A 270 -3.07 -16.02 -2.47
CA ILE A 270 -3.68 -16.86 -1.43
C ILE A 270 -2.73 -18.03 -1.13
#